data_AF-A0A8C6X2L2-F1
#
_entry.id   AF-A0A8C6X2L2-F1
#
_cell.length_a   1.000
_cell.length_b   1.000
_cell.length_c   1.000
_cell.angle_alpha   90.00
_cell.angle_beta   90.00
_cell.angle_gamma   90.00
#
_symmetry.space_group_name_H-M   'P 1'
#
loop_
_entity.id
_entity.type
_entity.pdbx_description
1 polymer ?
#
loop_
_entity_poly.entity_id
_entity_poly.type
_entity_poly.pdbx_seq_one_letter_code
_entity_poly.pdbx_strand_id
1 'polypeptide(L)'
;MAAPSWLWVPQLLLYLVVPSSVGFLVETLEQVCGCCAGPMRNESAAAVFCGSRVGAVQRGRCCLERDKKIVLGLDYGNCSLHQLYSSFQEMNTAFVIDLTDNPLESLPEDSFRGFTQLQTLALPQKLDCPGGSEVWKNVTIQGNNRICQDQRSSCNGSLGLVWVCPEGSLCTSDGPGLSQCLCVDPYHGYKCLRQGNFPYLLFFGTLGTITVTLSTFLWITQRHKAKTI
;
A
#
# COMPACT_ATOMS: atom_id res chain seq x y z
N MET A 1 32.89 -24.22 54.05
CA MET A 1 32.71 -24.84 52.72
C MET A 1 31.32 -24.46 52.26
N ALA A 2 31.22 -23.46 51.39
CA ALA A 2 29.95 -22.88 50.95
C ALA A 2 29.88 -22.95 49.42
N ALA A 3 28.86 -23.63 48.92
CA ALA A 3 28.56 -23.82 47.50
C ALA A 3 27.98 -22.53 46.90
N PRO A 4 28.23 -22.24 45.61
CA PRO A 4 27.71 -21.03 44.99
C PRO A 4 26.26 -21.20 44.52
N SER A 5 25.51 -20.15 44.79
CA SER A 5 24.16 -19.83 44.37
C SER A 5 24.01 -19.70 42.85
N TRP A 6 23.24 -20.60 42.23
CA TRP A 6 22.70 -20.45 40.87
C TRP A 6 21.21 -20.75 40.89
N LEU A 7 20.42 -19.74 41.25
CA LEU A 7 19.10 -19.46 40.70
C LEU A 7 19.32 -18.04 40.09
N TRP A 8 18.74 -17.56 39.00
CA TRP A 8 17.39 -17.62 38.49
C TRP A 8 17.48 -17.32 36.98
N VAL A 9 17.02 -18.20 36.11
CA VAL A 9 16.72 -17.86 34.71
C VAL A 9 15.21 -17.60 34.66
N PRO A 10 14.73 -16.37 34.47
CA PRO A 10 13.33 -16.17 34.14
C PRO A 10 13.17 -16.50 32.67
N GLN A 11 12.45 -17.58 32.42
CA GLN A 11 11.99 -18.02 31.12
C GLN A 11 10.93 -17.01 30.64
N LEU A 12 11.39 -15.93 30.01
CA LEU A 12 10.52 -14.93 29.40
C LEU A 12 10.00 -15.49 28.07
N LEU A 13 8.91 -16.26 28.13
CA LEU A 13 8.11 -16.61 26.97
C LEU A 13 7.47 -15.32 26.45
N LEU A 14 8.12 -14.70 25.46
CA LEU A 14 7.55 -13.62 24.66
C LEU A 14 6.44 -14.24 23.79
N TYR A 15 5.22 -14.31 24.30
CA TYR A 15 4.04 -14.47 23.47
C TYR A 15 3.91 -13.20 22.63
N LEU A 16 4.52 -13.20 21.45
CA LEU A 16 4.10 -12.31 20.37
C LEU A 16 2.68 -12.75 20.01
N VAL A 17 1.69 -12.12 20.65
CA VAL A 17 0.34 -12.05 20.10
C VAL A 17 0.49 -11.26 18.81
N VAL A 18 0.79 -11.96 17.72
CA VAL A 18 0.64 -11.42 16.37
C VAL A 18 -0.84 -11.08 16.28
N PRO A 19 -1.24 -9.80 16.14
CA PRO A 19 -2.62 -9.48 15.86
C PRO A 19 -2.99 -10.27 14.61
N SER A 20 -3.97 -11.16 14.71
CA SER A 20 -4.46 -11.87 13.54
C SER A 20 -4.92 -10.82 12.55
N SER A 21 -4.21 -10.68 11.42
CA SER A 21 -4.47 -9.73 10.33
C SER A 21 -5.92 -9.79 9.82
N VAL A 22 -6.60 -10.90 10.11
CA VAL A 22 -8.02 -11.14 9.84
C VAL A 22 -8.94 -10.16 10.59
N GLY A 23 -8.61 -9.76 11.82
CA GLY A 23 -9.42 -8.80 12.59
C GLY A 23 -9.37 -7.39 12.00
N PHE A 24 -8.16 -6.94 11.65
CA PHE A 24 -7.91 -5.61 11.08
C PHE A 24 -8.63 -5.40 9.73
N LEU A 25 -8.58 -6.41 8.85
CA LEU A 25 -9.24 -6.34 7.53
C LEU A 25 -10.78 -6.27 7.58
N VAL A 26 -11.39 -6.68 8.69
CA VAL A 26 -12.85 -6.64 8.85
C VAL A 26 -13.33 -5.29 9.35
N GLU A 27 -12.59 -4.68 10.29
CA GLU A 27 -12.88 -3.32 10.76
C GLU A 27 -12.71 -2.29 9.64
N THR A 28 -11.67 -2.42 8.81
CA THR A 28 -11.42 -1.50 7.71
C THR A 28 -12.51 -1.56 6.63
N LEU A 29 -13.00 -2.76 6.30
CA LEU A 29 -14.05 -2.95 5.31
C LEU A 29 -15.39 -2.33 5.74
N GLU A 30 -15.78 -2.51 7.01
CA GLU A 30 -16.99 -1.87 7.52
C GLU A 30 -16.85 -0.36 7.59
N GLN A 31 -15.67 0.14 7.96
CA GLN A 31 -15.41 1.57 7.98
C GLN A 31 -15.52 2.18 6.58
N VAL A 32 -14.90 1.57 5.56
CA VAL A 32 -14.96 2.06 4.17
C VAL A 32 -16.35 1.90 3.57
N CYS A 33 -16.94 0.71 3.64
CA CYS A 33 -18.26 0.48 3.02
C CYS A 33 -19.40 1.19 3.74
N GLY A 34 -19.17 1.60 5.00
CA GLY A 34 -20.06 2.41 5.83
C GLY A 34 -19.71 3.90 5.88
N CYS A 35 -18.64 4.36 5.22
CA CYS A 35 -18.19 5.77 5.23
C CYS A 35 -19.24 6.74 4.68
N CYS A 36 -20.18 6.24 3.88
CA CYS A 36 -21.28 7.01 3.34
C CYS A 36 -22.60 6.28 3.59
N ALA A 37 -23.56 7.00 4.16
CA ALA A 37 -24.85 6.43 4.52
C ALA A 37 -25.68 6.06 3.28
N GLY A 38 -26.51 5.03 3.45
CA GLY A 38 -27.45 4.56 2.44
C GLY A 38 -26.89 3.48 1.50
N PRO A 39 -27.75 2.93 0.64
CA PRO A 39 -27.36 1.93 -0.35
C PRO A 39 -26.60 2.57 -1.52
N MET A 40 -25.91 1.72 -2.27
CA MET A 40 -25.34 2.10 -3.57
C MET A 40 -26.41 2.66 -4.53
N ARG A 41 -26.10 3.74 -5.23
CA ARG A 41 -27.00 4.43 -6.18
C ARG A 41 -27.11 3.62 -7.47
N ASN A 42 -28.32 3.26 -7.89
CA ASN A 42 -28.56 2.38 -9.04
C ASN A 42 -27.85 2.79 -10.34
N GLU A 43 -27.72 4.10 -10.59
CA GLU A 43 -27.10 4.64 -11.82
C GLU A 43 -25.61 4.99 -11.65
N SER A 44 -25.04 4.77 -10.46
CA SER A 44 -23.60 4.97 -10.26
C SER A 44 -22.79 4.01 -11.13
N ALA A 45 -21.59 4.42 -11.52
CA ALA A 45 -20.70 3.56 -12.29
C ALA A 45 -20.41 2.24 -11.52
N ALA A 46 -20.30 2.33 -10.20
CA ALA A 46 -20.09 1.17 -9.33
C ALA A 46 -21.29 0.22 -9.28
N ALA A 47 -22.53 0.72 -9.27
CA ALA A 47 -23.73 -0.12 -9.30
C ALA A 47 -23.87 -0.88 -10.60
N VAL A 48 -23.68 -0.20 -11.73
CA VAL A 48 -23.75 -0.80 -13.07
C VAL A 48 -22.69 -1.89 -13.21
N PHE A 49 -21.46 -1.62 -12.78
CA PHE A 49 -20.40 -2.62 -12.75
C PHE A 49 -20.75 -3.81 -11.84
N CYS A 50 -21.26 -3.56 -10.64
CA CYS A 50 -21.58 -4.63 -9.70
C CYS A 50 -22.71 -5.54 -10.21
N GLY A 51 -23.74 -4.94 -10.81
CA GLY A 51 -24.88 -5.69 -11.36
C GLY A 51 -24.53 -6.54 -12.58
N SER A 52 -23.50 -6.15 -13.35
CA SER A 52 -23.02 -6.90 -14.52
C SER A 52 -22.02 -8.00 -14.17
N ARG A 53 -21.38 -7.94 -13.01
CA ARG A 53 -20.31 -8.88 -12.62
C ARG A 53 -20.87 -10.10 -11.88
N VAL A 54 -20.77 -11.26 -12.52
CA VAL A 54 -21.14 -12.54 -11.90
C VAL A 54 -20.26 -12.78 -10.67
N GLY A 55 -20.89 -13.14 -9.55
CA GLY A 55 -20.19 -13.38 -8.29
C GLY A 55 -19.83 -12.12 -7.52
N ALA A 56 -20.32 -10.95 -7.91
CA ALA A 56 -20.26 -9.75 -7.09
C ALA A 56 -21.49 -9.63 -6.17
N VAL A 57 -21.33 -9.00 -5.01
CA VAL A 57 -22.38 -8.74 -4.03
C VAL A 57 -22.27 -7.30 -3.55
N GLN A 58 -23.40 -6.59 -3.47
CA GLN A 58 -23.44 -5.25 -2.91
C GLN A 58 -23.55 -5.30 -1.38
N ARG A 59 -22.72 -4.53 -0.68
CA ARG A 59 -22.79 -4.33 0.77
C ARG A 59 -22.60 -2.86 1.10
N GLY A 60 -23.65 -2.21 1.59
CA GLY A 60 -23.67 -0.76 1.76
C GLY A 60 -23.44 -0.08 0.42
N ARG A 61 -22.37 0.70 0.32
CA ARG A 61 -21.93 1.36 -0.92
C ARG A 61 -20.72 0.70 -1.61
N CYS A 62 -20.38 -0.51 -1.22
CA CYS A 62 -19.34 -1.30 -1.85
C CYS A 62 -19.91 -2.39 -2.74
N CYS A 63 -19.19 -2.68 -3.82
CA CYS A 63 -19.30 -3.91 -4.58
C CYS A 63 -18.17 -4.85 -4.16
N LEU A 64 -18.51 -6.03 -3.64
CA LEU A 64 -17.57 -7.01 -3.11
C LEU A 64 -17.55 -8.27 -3.98
N GLU A 65 -16.42 -8.97 -4.00
CA GLU A 65 -16.37 -10.34 -4.51
C GLU A 65 -17.09 -11.29 -3.52
N ARG A 66 -17.96 -12.19 -3.98
CA ARG A 66 -18.81 -13.02 -3.10
C ARG A 66 -18.00 -13.87 -2.12
N ASP A 67 -16.90 -14.45 -2.61
CA ASP A 67 -16.09 -15.43 -1.87
C ASP A 67 -14.87 -14.81 -1.19
N LYS A 68 -14.62 -13.51 -1.41
CA LYS A 68 -13.47 -12.79 -0.86
C LYS A 68 -13.90 -11.40 -0.40
N LYS A 69 -13.40 -10.95 0.75
CA LYS A 69 -13.62 -9.57 1.25
C LYS A 69 -12.83 -8.52 0.45
N ILE A 70 -12.79 -8.65 -0.88
CA ILE A 70 -12.10 -7.76 -1.81
C ILE A 70 -13.13 -6.77 -2.34
N VAL A 71 -12.78 -5.49 -2.27
CA VAL A 71 -13.60 -4.41 -2.85
C VAL A 71 -13.29 -4.30 -4.33
N LEU A 72 -14.34 -4.53 -5.14
CA LEU A 72 -14.30 -4.43 -6.59
C LEU A 72 -14.80 -3.08 -7.09
N GLY A 73 -15.66 -2.41 -6.31
CA GLY A 73 -16.20 -1.12 -6.68
C GLY A 73 -16.69 -0.31 -5.48
N LEU A 74 -16.63 1.01 -5.59
CA LEU A 74 -17.00 1.95 -4.54
C LEU A 74 -17.94 3.02 -5.10
N ASP A 75 -19.07 3.24 -4.44
CA ASP A 75 -19.97 4.37 -4.68
C ASP A 75 -19.89 5.36 -3.52
N TYR A 76 -19.02 6.36 -3.67
CA TYR A 76 -18.93 7.49 -2.76
C TYR A 76 -19.65 8.72 -3.34
N GLY A 77 -20.58 8.53 -4.28
CA GLY A 77 -21.32 9.62 -4.89
C GLY A 77 -22.33 10.26 -3.94
N ASN A 78 -22.43 11.58 -3.95
CA ASN A 78 -23.34 12.36 -3.11
C ASN A 78 -23.19 12.06 -1.61
N CYS A 79 -21.95 12.10 -1.13
CA CYS A 79 -21.58 11.81 0.25
C CYS A 79 -21.12 13.06 1.01
N SER A 80 -21.25 14.25 0.40
CA SER A 80 -20.77 15.54 0.93
C SER A 80 -19.28 15.53 1.28
N LEU A 81 -18.47 14.82 0.50
CA LEU A 81 -17.03 14.68 0.72
C LEU A 81 -16.28 15.94 0.26
N HIS A 82 -15.55 16.55 1.19
CA HIS A 82 -14.59 17.63 0.89
C HIS A 82 -13.17 17.11 0.66
N GLN A 83 -12.87 15.93 1.18
CA GLN A 83 -11.60 15.23 1.03
C GLN A 83 -11.84 13.71 1.04
N LEU A 84 -10.90 12.94 0.49
CA LEU A 84 -10.93 11.49 0.57
C LEU A 84 -10.60 11.03 2.00
N TYR A 85 -11.22 9.93 2.44
CA TYR A 85 -10.95 9.35 3.76
C TYR A 85 -9.55 8.70 3.82
N SER A 86 -8.96 8.62 5.01
CA SER A 86 -7.64 8.03 5.22
C SER A 86 -7.57 6.55 4.83
N SER A 87 -8.66 5.80 5.00
CA SER A 87 -8.78 4.39 4.62
C SER A 87 -9.01 4.16 3.13
N PHE A 88 -9.10 5.21 2.30
CA PHE A 88 -9.34 5.08 0.87
C PHE A 88 -8.27 4.23 0.17
N GLN A 89 -7.00 4.36 0.58
CA GLN A 89 -5.86 3.61 0.02
C GLN A 89 -5.97 2.09 0.18
N GLU A 90 -6.72 1.62 1.17
CA GLU A 90 -6.91 0.19 1.42
C GLU A 90 -7.76 -0.48 0.33
N MET A 91 -8.38 0.31 -0.54
CA MET A 91 -9.28 -0.15 -1.59
C MET A 91 -8.63 -0.16 -2.98
N ASN A 92 -7.31 -0.28 -3.03
CA ASN A 92 -6.52 -0.29 -4.26
C ASN A 92 -6.84 -1.45 -5.23
N THR A 93 -7.66 -2.41 -4.83
CA THR A 93 -8.20 -3.48 -5.67
C THR A 93 -9.44 -3.09 -6.48
N ALA A 94 -10.00 -1.89 -6.23
CA ALA A 94 -11.23 -1.45 -6.88
C ALA A 94 -11.01 -1.23 -8.38
N PHE A 95 -11.94 -1.76 -9.17
CA PHE A 95 -12.02 -1.57 -10.63
C PHE A 95 -12.81 -0.32 -10.99
N VAL A 96 -13.75 0.09 -10.13
CA VAL A 96 -14.63 1.23 -10.36
C VAL A 96 -14.81 2.06 -9.11
N ILE A 97 -14.69 3.37 -9.24
CA ILE A 97 -14.88 4.31 -8.13
C ILE A 97 -15.74 5.46 -8.62
N ASP A 98 -16.82 5.73 -7.89
CA ASP A 98 -17.72 6.85 -8.15
C ASP A 98 -17.60 7.87 -7.02
N LEU A 99 -17.10 9.07 -7.35
CA LEU A 99 -16.95 10.22 -6.45
C LEU A 99 -17.87 11.39 -6.87
N THR A 100 -18.81 11.15 -7.77
CA THR A 100 -19.69 12.19 -8.34
C THR A 100 -20.51 12.91 -7.28
N ASP A 101 -21.00 14.11 -7.60
CA ASP A 101 -21.88 14.88 -6.71
C ASP A 101 -21.27 15.18 -5.32
N ASN A 102 -19.95 15.32 -5.21
CA ASN A 102 -19.27 15.76 -3.99
C ASN A 102 -18.60 17.13 -4.14
N PRO A 103 -18.51 17.93 -3.06
CA PRO A 103 -17.81 19.22 -3.04
C PRO A 103 -16.27 19.06 -2.93
N LEU A 104 -15.69 18.15 -3.71
CA LEU A 104 -14.25 17.95 -3.78
C LEU A 104 -13.58 19.06 -4.59
N GLU A 105 -12.63 19.78 -4.00
CA GLU A 105 -11.91 20.87 -4.68
C GLU A 105 -10.65 20.38 -5.42
N SER A 106 -10.00 19.36 -4.90
CA SER A 106 -8.80 18.77 -5.48
C SER A 106 -8.65 17.31 -5.07
N LEU A 107 -7.83 16.56 -5.81
CA LEU A 107 -7.40 15.22 -5.45
C LEU A 107 -5.89 15.28 -5.19
N PRO A 108 -5.41 14.86 -4.00
CA PRO A 108 -3.98 14.72 -3.76
C PRO A 108 -3.32 13.82 -4.82
N GLU A 109 -2.09 14.15 -5.23
CA GLU A 109 -1.39 13.49 -6.34
C GLU A 109 -1.26 11.96 -6.15
N ASP A 110 -1.02 11.52 -4.91
CA ASP A 110 -0.86 10.11 -4.53
C ASP A 110 -2.18 9.41 -4.15
N SER A 111 -3.35 10.06 -4.28
CA SER A 111 -4.63 9.53 -3.80
C SER A 111 -5.01 8.17 -4.40
N PHE A 112 -4.49 7.88 -5.59
CA PHE A 112 -4.76 6.65 -6.33
C PHE A 112 -3.51 5.78 -6.51
N ARG A 113 -2.49 5.99 -5.66
CA ARG A 113 -1.33 5.11 -5.60
C ARG A 113 -1.76 3.66 -5.33
N GLY A 114 -1.19 2.72 -6.06
CA GLY A 114 -1.52 1.30 -5.97
C GLY A 114 -2.83 0.87 -6.65
N PHE A 115 -3.68 1.79 -7.12
CA PHE A 115 -4.93 1.48 -7.84
C PHE A 115 -4.66 1.04 -9.28
N THR A 116 -3.86 -0.01 -9.43
CA THR A 116 -3.36 -0.51 -10.71
C THR A 116 -4.41 -1.21 -11.57
N GLN A 117 -5.55 -1.58 -10.97
CA GLN A 117 -6.67 -2.26 -11.63
C GLN A 117 -7.86 -1.33 -11.92
N LEU A 118 -7.72 -0.03 -11.63
CA LEU A 118 -8.81 0.92 -11.79
C LEU A 118 -9.14 1.12 -13.27
N GLN A 119 -10.37 0.79 -13.64
CA GLN A 119 -10.87 0.89 -15.01
C GLN A 119 -11.79 2.09 -15.19
N THR A 120 -12.60 2.43 -14.19
CA THR A 120 -13.54 3.56 -14.29
C THR A 120 -13.45 4.43 -13.04
N LEU A 121 -13.21 5.72 -13.26
CA LEU A 121 -13.24 6.73 -12.22
C LEU A 121 -14.23 7.82 -12.62
N ALA A 122 -15.32 7.95 -11.86
CA ALA A 122 -16.30 9.01 -12.04
C ALA A 122 -16.05 10.12 -11.02
N LEU A 123 -15.86 11.34 -11.50
CA LEU A 123 -15.49 12.52 -10.71
C LEU A 123 -16.49 13.66 -10.94
N PRO A 124 -16.59 14.62 -10.00
CA PRO A 124 -17.16 15.93 -10.30
C PRO A 124 -16.45 16.57 -11.50
N GLN A 125 -17.19 17.21 -12.42
CA GLN A 125 -16.66 17.75 -13.68
C GLN A 125 -15.45 18.68 -13.52
N LYS A 126 -15.43 19.45 -12.42
CA LYS A 126 -14.37 20.41 -12.09
C LYS A 126 -13.00 19.75 -11.85
N LEU A 127 -12.97 18.48 -11.50
CA LEU A 127 -11.74 17.74 -11.26
C LEU A 127 -11.25 17.11 -12.55
N ASP A 128 -9.94 17.13 -12.75
CA ASP A 128 -9.28 16.42 -13.83
C ASP A 128 -9.05 14.95 -13.48
N CYS A 129 -8.96 14.11 -14.50
CA CYS A 129 -8.58 12.71 -14.31
C CYS A 129 -7.15 12.64 -13.76
N PRO A 130 -6.88 11.84 -12.71
CA PRO A 130 -5.54 11.70 -12.16
C PRO A 130 -4.57 11.18 -13.23
N GLY A 131 -3.37 11.78 -13.28
CA GLY A 131 -2.38 11.52 -14.32
C GLY A 131 -2.63 12.21 -15.67
N GLY A 132 -3.68 13.03 -15.79
CA GLY A 132 -4.04 13.73 -17.01
C GLY A 132 -4.84 12.89 -18.01
N SER A 133 -5.26 13.46 -19.14
CA SER A 133 -6.07 12.76 -20.14
C SER A 133 -5.34 11.63 -20.87
N GLU A 134 -4.03 11.74 -21.03
CA GLU A 134 -3.22 10.82 -21.85
C GLU A 134 -3.11 9.40 -21.26
N VAL A 135 -3.26 9.28 -19.93
CA VAL A 135 -3.18 8.01 -19.21
C VAL A 135 -4.52 7.28 -19.17
N TRP A 136 -5.59 7.86 -19.73
CA TRP A 136 -6.90 7.22 -19.86
C TRP A 136 -7.19 6.99 -21.34
N LYS A 137 -7.80 5.86 -21.67
CA LYS A 137 -8.18 5.58 -23.06
C LYS A 137 -9.31 6.50 -23.52
N ASN A 138 -10.23 6.81 -22.62
CA ASN A 138 -11.37 7.66 -22.91
C ASN A 138 -11.71 8.53 -21.69
N VAL A 139 -11.91 9.82 -21.93
CA VAL A 139 -12.40 10.78 -20.93
C VAL A 139 -13.65 11.42 -21.49
N THR A 140 -14.77 11.23 -20.81
CA THR A 140 -16.06 11.79 -21.23
C THR A 140 -16.63 12.72 -20.17
N ILE A 141 -17.36 13.74 -20.61
CA ILE A 141 -18.10 14.64 -19.72
C ILE A 141 -19.58 14.31 -19.89
N GLN A 142 -20.24 13.94 -18.81
CA GLN A 142 -21.66 13.59 -18.75
C GLN A 142 -22.35 14.49 -17.73
N GLY A 143 -23.04 15.53 -18.20
CA GLY A 143 -23.62 16.54 -17.32
C GLY A 143 -22.55 17.23 -16.47
N ASN A 144 -22.69 17.16 -15.15
CA ASN A 144 -21.75 17.72 -14.17
C ASN A 144 -20.70 16.70 -13.70
N ASN A 145 -20.53 15.58 -14.42
CA ASN A 145 -19.61 14.51 -14.08
C ASN A 145 -18.57 14.32 -15.17
N ARG A 146 -17.35 13.99 -14.77
CA ARG A 146 -16.25 13.55 -15.65
C ARG A 146 -16.00 12.07 -15.42
N ILE A 147 -16.02 11.28 -16.48
CA ILE A 147 -15.80 9.84 -16.42
C ILE A 147 -14.48 9.52 -17.14
N CYS A 148 -13.52 8.99 -16.38
CA CYS A 148 -12.22 8.53 -16.86
C CYS A 148 -12.28 7.00 -17.01
N GLN A 149 -12.03 6.50 -18.21
CA GLN A 149 -12.21 5.08 -18.56
C GLN A 149 -10.94 4.46 -19.14
N ASP A 150 -10.75 3.19 -18.77
CA ASP A 150 -9.64 2.31 -19.12
C ASP A 150 -8.28 2.99 -18.93
N GLN A 151 -7.75 2.89 -17.71
CA GLN A 151 -6.42 3.38 -17.40
C GLN A 151 -5.37 2.68 -18.29
N ARG A 152 -4.45 3.45 -18.86
CA ARG A 152 -3.27 2.99 -19.57
C ARG A 152 -2.09 2.91 -18.61
N SER A 153 -1.19 1.98 -18.89
CA SER A 153 0.09 1.91 -18.19
C SER A 153 0.92 3.16 -18.48
N SER A 154 1.34 3.85 -17.42
CA SER A 154 2.28 4.98 -17.49
C SER A 154 3.63 4.60 -18.09
N CYS A 155 3.98 3.30 -18.10
CA CYS A 155 5.23 2.79 -18.67
C CYS A 155 5.17 2.58 -20.20
N ASN A 156 3.98 2.59 -20.82
CA ASN A 156 3.82 2.34 -22.26
C ASN A 156 3.84 3.62 -23.13
N GLY A 157 4.10 4.79 -22.53
CA GLY A 157 4.10 6.08 -23.22
C GLY A 157 5.39 6.36 -24.00
N SER A 158 5.26 7.00 -25.17
CA SER A 158 6.37 7.56 -25.97
C SER A 158 7.03 8.79 -25.35
N LEU A 159 6.45 9.34 -24.26
CA LEU A 159 6.96 10.48 -23.52
C LEU A 159 8.01 10.06 -22.47
N GLY A 160 9.14 9.51 -22.93
CA GLY A 160 10.42 9.56 -22.20
C GLY A 160 10.57 8.83 -20.85
N LEU A 161 9.64 8.00 -20.39
CA LEU A 161 9.76 7.32 -19.08
C LEU A 161 10.52 5.99 -19.10
N VAL A 162 10.84 5.43 -20.28
CA VAL A 162 11.68 4.22 -20.41
C VAL A 162 13.08 4.44 -19.81
N TRP A 163 13.54 5.69 -19.70
CA TRP A 163 14.84 6.06 -19.12
C TRP A 163 14.83 6.22 -17.58
N VAL A 164 13.69 6.10 -16.91
CA VAL A 164 13.62 6.40 -15.46
C VAL A 164 14.12 5.25 -14.59
N CYS A 165 14.03 4.00 -15.08
CA CYS A 165 14.37 2.83 -14.29
C CYS A 165 15.84 2.40 -14.52
N PRO A 166 16.62 2.12 -13.45
CA PRO A 166 17.95 1.50 -13.56
C PRO A 166 17.94 0.18 -14.33
N GLU A 167 19.08 -0.23 -14.90
CA GLU A 167 19.20 -1.45 -15.73
C GLU A 167 18.71 -2.74 -15.05
N GLY A 168 18.85 -2.85 -13.73
CA GLY A 168 18.37 -3.99 -12.93
C GLY A 168 16.89 -3.92 -12.53
N SER A 169 16.10 -3.05 -13.16
CA SER A 169 14.70 -2.81 -12.78
C SER A 169 13.77 -2.65 -13.97
N LEU A 170 12.50 -2.99 -13.76
CA LEU A 170 11.42 -2.88 -14.72
C LEU A 170 10.43 -1.81 -14.27
N CYS A 171 10.01 -0.96 -15.21
CA CYS A 171 8.90 -0.03 -14.99
C CYS A 171 7.59 -0.81 -14.85
N THR A 172 6.84 -0.53 -13.79
CA THR A 172 5.46 -0.98 -13.63
C THR A 172 4.54 0.19 -13.25
N SER A 173 3.25 0.05 -13.53
CA SER A 173 2.23 1.04 -13.16
C SER A 173 2.00 0.99 -11.64
N ASP A 174 1.86 2.16 -11.01
CA ASP A 174 1.52 2.30 -9.58
C ASP A 174 0.21 3.07 -9.37
N GLY A 175 -0.70 3.01 -10.34
CA GLY A 175 -1.96 3.76 -10.35
C GLY A 175 -2.03 4.79 -11.50
N PRO A 176 -3.14 5.53 -11.64
CA PRO A 176 -3.34 6.46 -12.75
C PRO A 176 -2.28 7.56 -12.78
N GLY A 177 -1.45 7.59 -13.83
CA GLY A 177 -0.35 8.55 -13.97
C GLY A 177 0.87 8.27 -13.09
N LEU A 178 0.85 7.21 -12.30
CA LEU A 178 1.94 6.84 -11.41
C LEU A 178 2.69 5.63 -11.96
N SER A 179 4.00 5.61 -11.77
CA SER A 179 4.87 4.49 -12.12
C SER A 179 5.89 4.26 -11.01
N GLN A 180 6.34 3.01 -10.91
CA GLN A 180 7.41 2.60 -10.00
C GLN A 180 8.37 1.65 -10.72
N CYS A 181 9.61 1.61 -10.25
CA CYS A 181 10.62 0.67 -10.76
C CYS A 181 10.77 -0.49 -9.76
N LEU A 182 10.43 -1.70 -10.20
CA LEU A 182 10.62 -2.91 -9.40
C LEU A 182 11.89 -3.62 -9.85
N CYS A 183 12.65 -4.16 -8.90
CA CYS A 183 13.85 -4.92 -9.23
C CYS A 183 13.48 -6.22 -9.95
N VAL A 184 14.26 -6.55 -10.97
CA VAL A 184 14.16 -7.83 -11.67
C VAL A 184 15.13 -8.80 -11.01
N ASP A 185 14.70 -10.03 -10.73
CA ASP A 185 15.60 -11.06 -10.21
C ASP A 185 16.83 -11.24 -11.14
N PRO A 186 18.06 -11.34 -10.61
CA PRO A 186 18.46 -11.49 -9.20
C PRO A 186 18.80 -10.16 -8.47
N TYR A 187 18.43 -9.01 -9.02
CA TYR A 187 18.72 -7.70 -8.45
C TYR A 187 17.78 -7.36 -7.29
N HIS A 188 18.31 -6.72 -6.25
CA HIS A 188 17.53 -6.28 -5.09
C HIS A 188 18.17 -5.07 -4.39
N GLY A 189 17.50 -4.59 -3.35
CA GLY A 189 17.94 -3.45 -2.54
C GLY A 189 17.62 -2.09 -3.18
N TYR A 190 18.14 -1.02 -2.57
CA TYR A 190 17.92 0.33 -3.07
C TYR A 190 18.47 0.49 -4.49
N LYS A 191 17.62 0.95 -5.42
CA LYS A 191 17.92 1.12 -6.86
C LYS A 191 18.34 -0.16 -7.61
N CYS A 192 18.07 -1.34 -7.04
CA CYS A 192 18.33 -2.63 -7.72
C CYS A 192 19.80 -2.83 -8.15
N LEU A 193 20.74 -2.31 -7.35
CA LEU A 193 22.18 -2.38 -7.66
C LEU A 193 22.89 -3.59 -7.05
N ARG A 194 22.22 -4.35 -6.17
CA ARG A 194 22.83 -5.49 -5.48
C ARG A 194 22.40 -6.79 -6.14
N GLN A 195 23.36 -7.68 -6.33
CA GLN A 195 23.16 -9.04 -6.81
C GLN A 195 23.79 -10.04 -5.83
N GLY A 196 23.18 -11.20 -5.69
CA GLY A 196 23.67 -12.26 -4.80
C GLY A 196 23.29 -12.07 -3.34
N ASN A 197 23.76 -12.95 -2.45
CA ASN A 197 23.40 -12.90 -1.04
C ASN A 197 24.33 -11.97 -0.26
N PHE A 198 23.75 -11.18 0.65
CA PHE A 198 24.56 -10.42 1.61
C PHE A 198 25.37 -11.40 2.47
N PRO A 199 26.70 -11.23 2.61
CA PRO A 199 27.55 -12.19 3.31
C PRO A 199 27.41 -12.04 4.84
N TYR A 200 26.28 -12.50 5.36
CA TYR A 200 25.90 -12.37 6.77
C TYR A 200 26.98 -12.86 7.74
N LEU A 201 27.63 -13.99 7.43
CA LEU A 201 28.67 -14.58 8.29
C LEU A 201 29.91 -13.68 8.40
N LEU A 202 30.33 -13.03 7.30
CA LEU A 202 31.46 -12.12 7.34
C LEU A 202 31.11 -10.84 8.10
N PHE A 203 29.92 -10.29 7.86
CA PHE A 203 29.49 -9.05 8.51
C PHE A 203 29.27 -9.23 10.02
N PHE A 204 28.44 -10.21 10.42
CA PHE A 204 28.19 -10.46 11.84
C PHE A 204 29.38 -11.09 12.54
N GLY A 205 30.19 -11.90 11.85
CA GLY A 205 31.43 -12.43 12.39
C GLY A 205 32.43 -11.33 12.74
N THR A 206 32.66 -10.38 11.83
CA THR A 206 33.58 -9.26 12.08
C THR A 206 33.06 -8.31 13.17
N LEU A 207 31.76 -7.98 13.16
CA LEU A 207 31.15 -7.19 14.24
C LEU A 207 31.25 -7.89 15.59
N GLY A 208 30.98 -9.20 15.63
CA GLY A 208 31.06 -10.01 16.85
C GLY A 208 32.47 -10.04 17.42
N THR A 209 33.50 -10.28 16.59
CA THR A 209 34.89 -10.33 17.05
C THR A 209 35.38 -8.97 17.57
N ILE A 210 35.08 -7.87 16.87
CA ILE A 210 35.42 -6.51 17.33
C ILE A 210 34.72 -6.20 18.66
N THR A 211 33.44 -6.56 18.80
CA THR A 211 32.68 -6.31 20.03
C THR A 211 33.24 -7.10 21.22
N VAL A 212 33.55 -8.38 21.03
CA VAL A 212 34.10 -9.23 22.09
C VAL A 212 35.50 -8.76 22.49
N THR A 213 36.35 -8.42 21.52
CA THR A 213 37.71 -7.93 21.81
C THR A 213 37.67 -6.60 22.57
N LEU A 214 36.87 -5.63 22.13
CA LEU A 214 36.70 -4.36 22.85
C LEU A 214 36.11 -4.57 24.25
N SER A 215 35.08 -5.41 24.38
CA SER A 215 34.47 -5.70 25.69
C SER A 215 35.46 -6.35 26.64
N THR A 216 36.28 -7.28 26.15
CA THR A 216 37.33 -7.94 26.94
C THR A 216 38.42 -6.95 27.34
N PHE A 217 38.86 -6.09 26.42
CA PHE A 217 39.85 -5.06 26.70
C PHE A 217 39.36 -4.06 27.76
N LEU A 218 38.12 -3.57 27.61
CA LEU A 218 37.48 -2.69 28.58
C LEU A 218 37.31 -3.39 29.93
N TRP A 219 36.90 -4.66 29.94
CA TRP A 219 36.78 -5.43 31.17
C TRP A 219 38.11 -5.56 31.90
N ILE A 220 39.19 -5.91 31.20
CA ILE A 220 40.52 -6.05 31.81
C ILE A 220 41.00 -4.72 32.37
N THR A 221 40.95 -3.65 31.56
CA THR A 221 41.47 -2.33 31.95
C THR A 221 40.65 -1.67 33.06
N GLN A 222 39.32 -1.75 33.01
CA GLN A 222 38.44 -1.17 34.04
C GLN A 222 38.42 -1.99 35.33
N ARG A 223 38.44 -3.34 35.25
CA ARG A 223 38.47 -4.21 36.45
C ARG A 223 39.83 -4.18 37.16
N HIS A 224 40.94 -3.96 36.45
CA HIS A 224 42.24 -3.77 37.08
C HIS A 224 42.31 -2.50 37.94
N LYS A 225 41.52 -1.46 37.63
CA LYS A 225 41.45 -0.24 38.45
C LYS A 225 40.55 -0.36 39.68
N ALA A 226 39.72 -1.40 39.77
CA ALA A 226 38.86 -1.66 40.93
C ALA A 226 39.55 -2.47 42.05
N LYS A 227 40.77 -2.98 41.83
CA LYS A 227 41.50 -3.83 42.79
C LYS A 227 42.57 -3.07 43.61
N THR A 228 42.57 -1.75 43.60
CA THR A 228 43.50 -0.90 44.39
C THR A 228 42.78 -0.16 45.52
N ILE A 229 42.18 -0.90 46.46
CA ILE A 229 41.82 -0.47 47.83
C ILE A 229 42.15 -1.62 48.76
#